data_AF-A0A1B8DN34-F1
#
_entry.id   AF-A0A1B8DN34-F1
#
_cell.length_a   1.000
_cell.length_b   1.000
_cell.length_c   1.000
_cell.angle_alpha   90.00
_cell.angle_beta   90.00
_cell.angle_gamma   90.00
#
_symmetry.space_group_name_H-M   'P 1'
#
loop_
_entity.id
_entity.type
_entity.pdbx_description
1 polymer ?
#
loop_
_entity_poly.entity_id
_entity_poly.type
_entity_poly.pdbx_seq_one_letter_code
_entity_poly.pdbx_strand_id
1 'polypeptide(L)'
;MSNMLRLTIGLMGNPQSSSYQVSSPPAWTPPAVDTKLKPDSGHVFRDINAARYASYPLEPAFRSLRAMQPDHDIQAVDIVGCGSTIGNLLRFARSESRPFRFDVDVIGDTVLFIRRENSPTELISDLRGYGHTFPEAYTTWDSEVRGSCSHQRIIQYEFGGLTFLIRTETDGYVRDTHTNL
;
A
#
# COMPACT_ATOMS: atom_id res chain seq x y z
N MET A 1 -1.21 -23.60 7.52
CA MET A 1 -2.26 -22.54 7.56
C MET A 1 -1.52 -21.23 7.74
N SER A 2 -1.46 -20.39 6.71
CA SER A 2 -0.74 -19.12 6.78
C SER A 2 -1.54 -18.18 7.69
N ASN A 3 -0.99 -17.85 8.86
CA ASN A 3 -1.52 -16.77 9.69
C ASN A 3 -1.29 -15.45 8.95
N MET A 4 -2.23 -15.13 8.07
CA MET A 4 -2.22 -13.91 7.28
C MET A 4 -2.58 -12.77 8.22
N LEU A 5 -1.56 -12.08 8.76
CA LEU A 5 -1.77 -10.81 9.42
C LEU A 5 -2.40 -9.85 8.40
N ARG A 6 -3.59 -9.33 8.69
CA ARG A 6 -4.29 -8.35 7.85
C ARG A 6 -4.37 -7.05 8.63
N LEU A 7 -3.37 -6.21 8.43
CA LEU A 7 -3.33 -4.87 9.00
C LEU A 7 -3.75 -3.84 7.97
N THR A 8 -4.41 -2.78 8.40
CA THR A 8 -4.97 -1.77 7.50
C THR A 8 -4.73 -0.34 7.98
N ILE A 9 -4.22 0.52 7.10
CA ILE A 9 -3.75 1.87 7.43
C ILE A 9 -4.31 2.87 6.42
N GLY A 10 -5.00 3.91 6.89
CA GLY A 10 -5.45 5.02 6.04
C GLY A 10 -4.41 6.13 5.96
N LEU A 11 -4.20 6.69 4.76
CA LEU A 11 -3.53 7.98 4.59
C LEU A 11 -4.60 9.09 4.49
N MET A 12 -4.56 10.11 5.35
CA MET A 12 -5.48 11.25 5.28
C MET A 12 -5.07 12.24 4.18
N GLY A 13 -6.03 12.91 3.53
CA GLY A 13 -5.79 13.78 2.36
C GLY A 13 -4.84 14.98 2.55
N ASN A 14 -4.50 15.38 3.78
CA ASN A 14 -3.54 16.48 4.00
C ASN A 14 -2.08 15.96 3.94
N PRO A 15 -1.23 16.43 3.00
CA PRO A 15 0.16 16.00 2.91
C PRO A 15 1.02 16.36 4.14
N GLN A 16 0.57 17.31 4.98
CA GLN A 16 1.26 17.70 6.22
C GLN A 16 0.74 16.99 7.47
N SER A 17 -0.36 16.23 7.42
CA SER A 17 -0.79 15.42 8.57
C SER A 17 -0.19 14.03 8.49
N SER A 18 0.69 13.71 9.43
CA SER A 18 1.31 12.38 9.61
C SER A 18 0.41 11.42 10.39
N SER A 19 -0.91 11.64 10.36
CA SER A 19 -1.88 10.83 11.10
C SER A 19 -2.19 9.55 10.33
N TYR A 20 -1.66 8.43 10.81
CA TYR A 20 -2.01 7.08 10.37
C TYR A 20 -3.09 6.54 11.30
N GLN A 21 -4.24 6.18 10.74
CA GLN A 21 -5.37 5.62 11.50
C GLN A 21 -5.66 4.21 10.98
N VAL A 22 -6.10 3.34 11.89
CA VAL A 22 -6.73 2.07 11.50
C VAL A 22 -7.89 2.39 10.58
N SER A 23 -7.88 1.83 9.37
CA SER A 23 -8.92 2.11 8.37
C SER A 23 -9.40 0.85 7.67
N SER A 24 -10.50 0.93 6.93
CA SER A 24 -10.91 -0.05 5.93
C SER A 24 -10.61 0.52 4.52
N PRO A 25 -10.34 -0.31 3.50
CA PRO A 25 -10.34 0.19 2.13
C PRO A 25 -11.78 0.55 1.74
N PRO A 26 -12.02 1.34 0.68
CA PRO A 26 -13.39 1.70 0.31
C PRO A 26 -14.14 0.47 -0.22
N ALA A 27 -15.44 0.39 0.04
CA ALA A 27 -16.26 -0.71 -0.43
C ALA A 27 -16.52 -0.58 -1.93
N TRP A 28 -16.53 -1.69 -2.66
CA TRP A 28 -16.99 -1.78 -4.03
C TRP A 28 -18.47 -1.40 -4.10
N THR A 29 -18.76 -0.27 -4.75
CA THR A 29 -20.08 0.35 -4.88
C THR A 29 -20.23 0.91 -6.30
N PRO A 30 -20.27 0.02 -7.30
CA PRO A 30 -20.32 0.44 -8.70
C PRO A 30 -21.57 1.28 -8.97
N PRO A 31 -21.48 2.31 -9.81
CA PRO A 31 -22.66 3.04 -10.27
C PRO A 31 -23.69 2.09 -10.88
N ALA A 32 -24.97 2.36 -10.66
CA ALA A 32 -26.05 1.54 -11.23
C ALA A 32 -26.13 1.61 -12.76
N VAL A 33 -25.49 2.63 -13.36
CA VAL A 33 -25.47 2.86 -14.80
C VAL A 33 -24.03 3.08 -15.25
N ASP A 34 -23.67 2.45 -16.38
CA ASP A 34 -22.38 2.62 -17.01
C ASP A 34 -22.12 4.09 -17.32
N THR A 35 -21.06 4.63 -16.70
CA THR A 35 -20.67 6.02 -16.84
C THR A 35 -19.31 6.10 -17.51
N LYS A 36 -19.21 6.93 -18.56
CA LYS A 36 -17.92 7.21 -19.19
C LYS A 36 -17.06 8.02 -18.25
N LEU A 37 -15.97 7.41 -17.77
CA LEU A 37 -15.02 8.06 -16.89
C LEU A 37 -14.15 9.08 -17.65
N LYS A 38 -13.73 10.12 -16.92
CA LYS A 38 -12.64 11.00 -17.37
C LYS A 38 -11.31 10.27 -17.13
N PRO A 39 -10.31 10.42 -18.02
CA PRO A 39 -8.99 9.88 -17.76
C PRO A 39 -8.39 10.55 -16.52
N ASP A 40 -7.46 9.84 -15.90
CA ASP A 40 -6.68 10.36 -14.77
C ASP A 40 -5.97 11.66 -15.16
N SER A 41 -5.93 12.60 -14.23
CA SER A 41 -5.32 13.92 -14.43
C SER A 41 -4.76 14.48 -13.12
N GLY A 42 -3.91 15.50 -13.22
CA GLY A 42 -3.30 16.16 -12.06
C GLY A 42 -1.94 15.57 -11.65
N HIS A 43 -1.41 16.08 -10.53
CA HIS A 43 -0.11 15.68 -10.01
C HIS A 43 -0.25 14.47 -9.08
N VAL A 44 0.22 13.32 -9.54
CA VAL A 44 0.23 12.08 -8.76
C VAL A 44 1.67 11.71 -8.41
N PHE A 45 1.95 11.51 -7.12
CA PHE A 45 3.25 11.02 -6.66
C PHE A 45 3.43 9.55 -7.01
N ARG A 46 4.63 9.20 -7.47
CA ARG A 46 5.01 7.83 -7.78
C ARG A 46 5.06 6.95 -6.52
N ASP A 47 5.41 7.53 -5.37
CA ASP A 47 5.28 6.92 -4.04
C ASP A 47 4.71 7.94 -3.04
N ILE A 48 3.42 7.80 -2.72
CA ILE A 48 2.72 8.67 -1.77
C ILE A 48 3.29 8.60 -0.35
N ASN A 49 3.89 7.47 0.04
CA ASN A 49 4.46 7.29 1.37
C ASN A 49 5.78 8.05 1.47
N ALA A 50 6.67 7.88 0.49
CA ALA A 50 7.92 8.64 0.41
C ALA A 50 7.66 10.15 0.28
N ALA A 51 6.64 10.56 -0.47
CA ALA A 51 6.27 11.98 -0.59
C ALA A 51 5.84 12.61 0.74
N ARG A 52 5.19 11.84 1.62
CA ARG A 52 4.74 12.31 2.95
C ARG A 52 5.82 12.20 4.01
N TYR A 53 6.65 11.15 3.94
CA TYR A 53 7.63 10.85 4.97
C TYR A 53 8.92 10.29 4.38
N ALA A 54 9.63 11.16 3.67
CA ALA A 54 10.82 10.82 2.88
C ALA A 54 11.94 10.17 3.72
N SER A 55 12.13 10.62 4.96
CA SER A 55 13.22 10.13 5.81
C SER A 55 13.01 8.70 6.29
N TYR A 56 11.76 8.26 6.52
CA TYR A 56 11.47 6.91 7.01
C TYR A 56 10.21 6.29 6.35
N PRO A 57 10.24 5.95 5.06
CA PRO A 57 9.06 5.52 4.31
C PRO A 57 8.38 4.24 4.81
N LEU A 58 9.07 3.43 5.63
CA LEU A 58 8.54 2.21 6.24
C LEU A 58 8.04 2.41 7.68
N GLU A 59 8.42 3.48 8.37
CA GLU A 59 8.03 3.72 9.76
C GLU A 59 6.51 3.66 10.00
N PRO A 60 5.65 4.19 9.11
CA PRO A 60 4.20 4.08 9.29
C PRO A 60 3.71 2.64 9.38
N ALA A 61 4.32 1.74 8.60
CA ALA A 61 3.95 0.33 8.59
C ALA A 61 4.26 -0.32 9.95
N PHE A 62 5.44 -0.05 10.51
CA PHE A 62 5.83 -0.55 11.83
C PHE A 62 5.00 0.05 12.97
N ARG A 63 4.73 1.37 12.93
CA ARG A 63 3.89 2.02 13.93
C ARG A 63 2.49 1.43 13.96
N SER A 64 1.88 1.24 12.79
CA SER A 64 0.55 0.63 12.71
C SER A 64 0.57 -0.83 13.14
N LEU A 65 1.59 -1.59 12.79
CA LEU A 65 1.75 -2.99 13.21
C LEU A 65 1.79 -3.09 14.74
N ARG A 66 2.61 -2.26 15.38
CA ARG A 66 2.69 -2.20 16.85
C ARG A 66 1.36 -1.78 17.49
N ALA A 67 0.62 -0.86 16.86
CA ALA A 67 -0.64 -0.36 17.39
C ALA A 67 -1.78 -1.39 17.33
N MET A 68 -1.91 -2.14 16.24
CA MET A 68 -3.05 -3.07 16.08
C MET A 68 -2.71 -4.52 16.43
N GLN A 69 -1.43 -4.89 16.43
CA GLN A 69 -0.94 -6.24 16.74
C GLN A 69 0.26 -6.12 17.72
N PRO A 70 0.03 -5.69 18.97
CA PRO A 70 1.10 -5.38 19.92
C PRO A 70 2.00 -6.57 20.23
N ASP A 71 1.42 -7.78 20.22
CA ASP A 71 2.08 -9.06 20.50
C ASP A 71 2.80 -9.67 19.29
N HIS A 72 2.73 -9.01 18.12
CA HIS A 72 3.40 -9.50 16.94
C HIS A 72 4.94 -9.41 17.10
N ASP A 73 5.60 -10.54 16.89
CA ASP A 73 7.06 -10.62 16.94
C ASP A 73 7.69 -10.12 15.64
N ILE A 74 7.94 -8.80 15.60
CA ILE A 74 8.60 -8.14 14.48
C ILE A 74 10.03 -8.68 14.26
N GLN A 75 10.69 -9.19 15.31
CA GLN A 75 12.06 -9.69 15.19
C GLN A 75 12.13 -11.04 14.45
N ALA A 76 11.01 -11.76 14.35
CA ALA A 76 10.90 -13.00 13.57
C ALA A 76 10.70 -12.76 12.06
N VAL A 77 10.70 -11.50 11.60
CA VAL A 77 10.56 -11.16 10.18
C VAL A 77 11.93 -11.06 9.54
N ASP A 78 12.16 -11.83 8.48
CA ASP A 78 13.42 -11.81 7.74
C ASP A 78 13.47 -10.65 6.72
N ILE A 79 12.36 -10.40 6.02
CA ILE A 79 12.31 -9.40 4.94
C ILE A 79 11.08 -8.50 5.07
N VAL A 80 11.30 -7.19 5.04
CA VAL A 80 10.23 -6.18 4.97
C VAL A 80 10.33 -5.41 3.66
N GLY A 81 9.20 -5.14 3.03
CA GLY A 81 9.19 -4.33 1.81
C GLY A 81 7.80 -3.86 1.41
N CYS A 82 7.70 -3.34 0.19
CA CYS A 82 6.41 -2.99 -0.41
C CYS A 82 6.15 -3.76 -1.71
N GLY A 83 4.87 -3.89 -2.07
CA GLY A 83 4.43 -4.60 -3.27
C GLY A 83 5.11 -4.11 -4.54
N SER A 84 5.42 -2.81 -4.65
CA SER A 84 6.16 -2.26 -5.79
C SER A 84 7.58 -2.82 -5.90
N THR A 85 8.32 -2.89 -4.80
CA THR A 85 9.71 -3.40 -4.81
C THR A 85 9.74 -4.90 -5.09
N ILE A 86 8.86 -5.67 -4.45
CA ILE A 86 8.72 -7.11 -4.71
C ILE A 86 8.27 -7.37 -6.16
N GLY A 87 7.36 -6.55 -6.69
CA GLY A 87 6.93 -6.62 -8.09
C GLY A 87 8.08 -6.39 -9.07
N ASN A 88 8.99 -5.45 -8.78
CA ASN A 88 10.18 -5.23 -9.59
C ASN A 88 11.13 -6.44 -9.56
N LEU A 89 11.36 -7.03 -8.39
CA LEU A 89 12.17 -8.25 -8.25
C LEU A 89 11.56 -9.44 -8.99
N LEU A 90 10.24 -9.61 -8.93
CA LEU A 90 9.54 -10.65 -9.67
C LEU A 90 9.69 -10.47 -11.18
N ARG A 91 9.54 -9.23 -11.67
CA ARG A 91 9.74 -8.91 -13.09
C ARG A 91 11.18 -9.20 -13.54
N PHE A 92 12.17 -8.86 -12.71
CA PHE A 92 13.57 -9.22 -12.94
C PHE A 92 13.78 -10.73 -13.01
N ALA A 93 13.23 -11.49 -12.06
CA ALA A 93 13.30 -12.96 -12.05
C ALA A 93 12.67 -13.59 -13.29
N ARG A 94 11.68 -12.93 -13.90
CA ARG A 94 11.05 -13.31 -15.16
C ARG A 94 11.79 -12.81 -16.41
N SER A 95 12.99 -12.26 -16.25
CA SER A 95 13.81 -11.69 -17.33
C SER A 95 13.12 -10.54 -18.10
N GLU A 96 12.21 -9.82 -17.46
CA GLU A 96 11.62 -8.61 -18.05
C GLU A 96 12.60 -7.45 -17.96
N SER A 97 13.12 -7.01 -19.12
CA SER A 97 14.12 -5.92 -19.20
C SER A 97 13.51 -4.56 -18.86
N ARG A 98 13.53 -4.20 -17.56
CA ARG A 98 13.27 -2.83 -17.10
C ARG A 98 14.17 -2.51 -15.92
N PRO A 99 14.91 -1.39 -15.96
CA PRO A 99 15.69 -0.92 -14.83
C PRO A 99 14.79 -0.67 -13.61
N PHE A 100 15.32 -0.97 -12.43
CA PHE A 100 14.72 -0.64 -11.15
C PHE A 100 15.83 -0.44 -10.11
N ARG A 101 15.51 0.28 -9.04
CA ARG A 101 16.40 0.46 -7.90
C ARG A 101 15.58 0.56 -6.62
N PHE A 102 16.21 0.18 -5.52
CA PHE A 102 15.69 0.31 -4.18
C PHE A 102 16.89 0.24 -3.23
N ASP A 103 16.77 0.83 -2.05
CA ASP A 103 17.80 0.74 -1.02
C ASP A 103 17.55 -0.48 -0.13
N VAL A 104 18.61 -0.96 0.49
CA VAL A 104 18.58 -2.10 1.40
C VAL A 104 19.23 -1.71 2.71
N ASP A 105 18.45 -1.76 3.78
CA ASP A 105 18.95 -1.61 5.15
C ASP A 105 18.89 -2.97 5.86
N VAL A 106 19.88 -3.25 6.71
CA VAL A 106 19.92 -4.47 7.53
C VAL A 106 19.89 -4.05 9.00
N ILE A 107 18.92 -4.56 9.75
CA ILE A 107 18.72 -4.27 11.17
C ILE A 107 18.62 -5.60 11.90
N GLY A 108 19.67 -5.97 12.65
CA GLY A 108 19.78 -7.32 13.20
C GLY A 108 19.79 -8.34 12.07
N ASP A 109 18.87 -9.30 12.13
CA ASP A 109 18.69 -10.34 11.10
C ASP A 109 17.64 -9.96 10.04
N THR A 110 16.97 -8.80 10.18
CA THR A 110 15.94 -8.35 9.26
C THR A 110 16.51 -7.46 8.15
N VAL A 111 16.11 -7.73 6.91
CA VAL A 111 16.43 -6.91 5.73
C VAL A 111 15.23 -6.06 5.32
N LEU A 112 15.43 -4.75 5.18
CA LEU A 112 14.42 -3.79 4.75
C LEU A 112 14.66 -3.36 3.30
N PHE A 113 13.69 -3.63 2.43
CA PHE A 113 13.68 -3.15 1.05
C PHE A 113 12.95 -1.81 0.97
N ILE A 114 13.72 -0.73 0.83
CA ILE A 114 13.21 0.64 0.82
C ILE A 114 13.07 1.11 -0.62
N ARG A 115 11.82 1.36 -1.04
CA ARG A 115 11.53 1.88 -2.39
C ARG A 115 12.25 3.22 -2.61
N ARG A 116 12.96 3.34 -3.73
CA ARG A 116 13.71 4.55 -4.08
C ARG A 116 13.42 5.04 -5.49
N GLU A 117 12.68 6.13 -5.56
CA GLU A 117 12.45 6.89 -6.80
C GLU A 117 13.53 7.96 -7.00
N ASN A 118 13.49 8.73 -8.10
CA ASN A 118 14.46 9.82 -8.35
C ASN A 118 14.35 10.93 -7.31
N SER A 119 13.13 11.19 -6.87
CA SER A 119 12.82 12.07 -5.76
C SER A 119 11.68 11.45 -4.93
N PRO A 120 11.63 11.65 -3.60
CA PRO A 120 10.46 11.30 -2.80
C PRO A 120 9.17 11.95 -3.31
N THR A 121 9.28 13.11 -3.98
CA THR A 121 8.17 13.84 -4.59
C THR A 121 8.07 13.64 -6.11
N GLU A 122 8.70 12.60 -6.66
CA GLU A 122 8.63 12.31 -8.09
C GLU A 122 7.18 12.14 -8.53
N LEU A 123 6.78 12.92 -9.54
CA LEU A 123 5.46 12.87 -10.14
C LEU A 123 5.44 11.92 -11.33
N ILE A 124 4.28 11.33 -11.60
CA ILE A 124 4.03 10.59 -12.83
C ILE A 124 3.85 11.59 -13.98
N SER A 125 4.84 11.69 -14.87
CA SER A 125 4.88 12.68 -15.97
C SER A 125 3.87 12.43 -17.09
N ASP A 126 3.51 11.16 -17.31
CA ASP A 126 2.60 10.71 -18.37
C ASP A 126 1.44 9.93 -17.77
N LEU A 127 0.69 10.56 -16.86
CA LEU A 127 -0.47 9.95 -16.27
C LEU A 127 -1.51 9.66 -17.37
N ARG A 128 -1.73 8.37 -17.63
CA ARG A 128 -2.64 7.85 -18.66
C ARG A 128 -3.46 6.72 -18.04
N GLY A 129 -4.70 6.61 -18.51
CA GLY A 129 -5.62 5.57 -18.06
C GLY A 129 -6.60 6.09 -17.03
N TYR A 130 -7.09 5.15 -16.20
CA TYR A 130 -8.20 5.34 -15.29
C TYR A 130 -7.91 4.71 -13.92
N GLY A 131 -6.63 4.53 -13.58
CA GLY A 131 -6.20 3.84 -12.36
C GLY A 131 -6.58 4.57 -11.07
N HIS A 132 -6.84 5.88 -11.12
CA HIS A 132 -7.32 6.65 -9.98
C HIS A 132 -8.81 6.96 -10.06
N THR A 133 -9.26 7.43 -11.22
CA THR A 133 -10.65 7.81 -11.48
C THR A 133 -11.61 6.63 -11.42
N PHE A 134 -11.16 5.42 -11.79
CA PHE A 134 -12.01 4.23 -11.69
C PHE A 134 -12.28 3.83 -10.23
N PRO A 135 -11.27 3.58 -9.37
CA PRO A 135 -11.54 3.33 -7.95
C PRO A 135 -12.35 4.45 -7.28
N GLU A 136 -12.07 5.72 -7.59
CA GLU A 136 -12.82 6.85 -7.02
C GLU A 136 -14.31 6.81 -7.38
N ALA A 137 -14.65 6.44 -8.62
CA ALA A 137 -16.04 6.39 -9.08
C ALA A 137 -16.78 5.10 -8.71
N TYR A 138 -16.05 4.00 -8.45
CA TYR A 138 -16.62 2.67 -8.24
C TYR A 138 -16.52 2.15 -6.81
N THR A 139 -15.94 2.95 -5.91
CA THR A 139 -15.84 2.60 -4.50
C THR A 139 -16.32 3.73 -3.60
N THR A 140 -16.67 3.39 -2.36
CA THR A 140 -17.12 4.38 -1.37
C THR A 140 -16.48 4.09 -0.02
N TRP A 141 -15.82 5.11 0.53
CA TRP A 141 -15.28 5.08 1.89
C TRP A 141 -16.41 5.04 2.92
N ASP A 142 -16.27 4.18 3.92
CA ASP A 142 -17.15 4.18 5.08
C ASP A 142 -17.04 5.54 5.82
N SER A 143 -18.10 5.94 6.54
CA SER A 143 -18.18 7.27 7.15
C SER A 143 -17.03 7.59 8.11
N GLU A 144 -16.53 6.57 8.82
CA GLU A 144 -15.46 6.70 9.82
C GLU A 144 -14.09 7.02 9.21
N VAL A 145 -13.88 6.67 7.94
CA VAL A 145 -12.60 6.81 7.22
C VAL A 145 -12.73 7.73 6.01
N ARG A 146 -13.84 8.48 5.93
CA ARG A 146 -14.10 9.45 4.87
C ARG A 146 -13.02 10.53 4.85
N GLY A 147 -12.45 10.79 3.68
CA GLY A 147 -11.31 11.72 3.50
C GLY A 147 -9.95 11.03 3.49
N SER A 148 -9.92 9.69 3.62
CA SER A 148 -8.75 8.90 3.27
C SER A 148 -8.45 9.03 1.77
N CYS A 149 -7.16 9.09 1.44
CA CYS A 149 -6.66 9.15 0.06
C CYS A 149 -6.03 7.84 -0.41
N SER A 150 -5.66 6.95 0.51
CA SER A 150 -5.26 5.58 0.19
C SER A 150 -5.45 4.68 1.40
N HIS A 151 -5.44 3.38 1.14
CA HIS A 151 -5.43 2.36 2.15
C HIS A 151 -4.24 1.42 1.95
N GLN A 152 -3.40 1.29 2.96
CA GLN A 152 -2.24 0.40 2.95
C GLN A 152 -2.53 -0.84 3.80
N ARG A 153 -2.36 -2.00 3.19
CA ARG A 153 -2.45 -3.30 3.82
C ARG A 153 -1.05 -3.82 4.14
N ILE A 154 -0.85 -4.38 5.33
CA ILE A 154 0.33 -5.19 5.63
C ILE A 154 -0.06 -6.66 5.61
N ILE A 155 0.71 -7.46 4.89
CA ILE A 155 0.53 -8.90 4.74
C ILE A 155 1.82 -9.59 5.14
N GLN A 156 1.72 -10.63 5.97
CA GLN A 156 2.81 -11.55 6.25
C GLN A 156 2.61 -12.87 5.51
N TYR A 157 3.68 -13.40 4.93
CA TYR A 157 3.69 -14.73 4.33
C TYR A 157 5.11 -15.32 4.34
N GLU A 158 5.19 -16.65 4.23
CA GLU A 158 6.45 -17.38 4.09
C GLU A 158 6.74 -17.66 2.62
N PHE A 159 7.99 -17.48 2.19
CA PHE A 159 8.44 -17.82 0.85
C PHE A 159 9.91 -18.21 0.87
N GLY A 160 10.25 -19.37 0.28
CA GLY A 160 11.63 -19.85 0.22
C GLY A 160 12.29 -20.07 1.59
N GLY A 161 11.51 -20.36 2.63
CA GLY A 161 12.00 -20.51 4.00
C GLY A 161 12.23 -19.20 4.75
N LEU A 162 11.84 -18.06 4.18
CA LEU A 162 11.94 -16.73 4.80
C LEU A 162 10.54 -16.17 5.09
N THR A 163 10.43 -15.42 6.17
CA THR A 163 9.24 -14.68 6.58
C THR A 163 9.25 -13.28 5.99
N PHE A 164 8.27 -12.99 5.14
CA PHE A 164 8.10 -11.68 4.51
C PHE A 164 6.99 -10.89 5.17
N LEU A 165 7.21 -9.59 5.37
CA LEU A 165 6.20 -8.61 5.75
C LEU A 165 6.10 -7.53 4.67
N ILE A 166 5.03 -7.58 3.88
CA ILE A 166 4.85 -6.73 2.69
C ILE A 166 3.71 -5.74 2.89
N ARG A 167 4.01 -4.45 2.69
CA ARG A 167 3.00 -3.39 2.56
C ARG A 167 2.53 -3.28 1.11
N THR A 168 1.21 -3.19 0.89
CA THR A 168 0.62 -2.91 -0.42
C THR A 168 -0.56 -1.96 -0.29
N GLU A 169 -0.79 -1.14 -1.30
CA GLU A 169 -2.05 -0.41 -1.40
C GLU A 169 -3.19 -1.38 -1.72
N THR A 170 -4.41 -1.07 -1.27
CA THR A 170 -5.63 -1.80 -1.60
C THR A 170 -6.72 -0.81 -2.01
N ASP A 171 -7.15 -0.90 -3.26
CA ASP A 171 -8.08 0.07 -3.87
C ASP A 171 -9.52 -0.11 -3.42
N GLY A 172 -9.89 -1.29 -2.92
CA GLY A 172 -11.23 -1.54 -2.39
C GLY A 172 -11.45 -2.97 -1.92
N TYR A 173 -12.64 -3.23 -1.38
CA TYR A 173 -13.10 -4.56 -1.01
C TYR A 173 -14.53 -4.83 -1.49
N VAL A 174 -14.86 -6.09 -1.77
CA VAL A 174 -16.24 -6.49 -2.04
C VAL A 174 -16.93 -6.82 -0.72
N ARG A 175 -18.11 -6.24 -0.47
CA ARG A 175 -18.92 -6.58 0.70
C ARG A 175 -19.39 -8.02 0.58
N ASP A 176 -19.29 -8.77 1.68
CA ASP A 176 -19.93 -10.08 1.74
C ASP A 176 -21.46 -9.87 1.78
N THR A 177 -22.16 -10.45 0.82
CA THR A 177 -23.63 -10.41 0.75
C THR A 177 -24.30 -11.46 1.64
N HIS A 178 -23.52 -12.27 2.37
CA HIS A 178 -24.02 -13.35 3.22
C HIS A 178 -24.05 -13.02 4.71
N THR A 179 -24.45 -11.81 5.09
CA THR A 179 -24.83 -11.50 6.47
C THR A 179 -26.35 -11.42 6.57
N ASN A 180 -27.00 -12.58 6.63
CA ASN A 180 -28.34 -12.66 7.21
C ASN A 180 -28.18 -12.53 8.73
N LEU A 181 -28.62 -11.40 9.27
CA LEU A 181 -29.06 -11.28 10.67
C LEU A 181 -30.54 -10.88 10.65
#